data_AF-A0A7S4N5W3-F1
#
_entry.id   AF-A0A7S4N5W3-F1
#
_cell.length_a   1.000
_cell.length_b   1.000
_cell.length_c   1.000
_cell.angle_alpha   90.00
_cell.angle_beta   90.00
_cell.angle_gamma   90.00
#
_symmetry.space_group_name_H-M   'P 1'
#
loop_
_entity.id
_entity.type
_entity.pdbx_description
1 polymer ?
#
loop_
_entity_poly.entity_id
_entity_poly.type
_entity_poly.pdbx_seq_one_letter_code
_entity_poly.pdbx_strand_id
1 'polypeptide(L)'
;MTSKSALAAAAAAATRPPPASTDADAGANAAPGKIFGRNGMGIVAALFVSVRVGLANLSPITDCDEVYNYWEPAHFLHYGAGMQTWEYAPEYALRTYAYLLPVSYLSRLYASLLTVLPSPLVDALGRALSSPAAAASTVAA
;
A
#
# COMPACT_ATOMS: atom_id res chain seq x y z
N MET A 1 -32.23 42.17 84.59
CA MET A 1 -31.51 41.11 85.31
C MET A 1 -31.35 39.93 84.37
N THR A 2 -30.10 39.65 84.02
CA THR A 2 -29.66 38.66 83.03
C THR A 2 -29.51 37.26 83.63
N SER A 3 -29.56 36.28 82.73
CA SER A 3 -28.98 34.93 82.79
C SER A 3 -29.85 33.77 83.31
N LYS A 4 -29.97 32.77 82.44
CA LYS A 4 -29.70 31.32 82.64
C LYS A 4 -30.70 30.47 81.86
N SER A 5 -30.32 30.08 80.65
CA SER A 5 -30.42 28.68 80.18
C SER A 5 -29.95 28.57 78.74
N ALA A 6 -28.64 28.77 78.56
CA ALA A 6 -27.90 28.25 77.42
C ALA A 6 -27.77 26.72 77.53
N LEU A 7 -28.89 25.99 77.49
CA LEU A 7 -28.86 24.53 77.53
C LEU A 7 -30.06 23.86 76.80
N ALA A 8 -30.27 24.20 75.53
CA ALA A 8 -31.07 23.35 74.64
C ALA A 8 -30.67 23.51 73.16
N ALA A 9 -29.40 23.80 72.88
CA ALA A 9 -28.84 23.86 71.53
C ALA A 9 -28.53 22.48 70.93
N ALA A 10 -29.25 21.41 71.29
CA ALA A 10 -28.87 20.05 70.92
C ALA A 10 -30.03 19.06 70.70
N ALA A 11 -31.18 19.51 70.16
CA ALA A 11 -32.23 18.60 69.71
C ALA A 11 -32.84 19.01 68.35
N ALA A 12 -32.06 19.67 67.50
CA ALA A 12 -32.41 20.06 66.14
C ALA A 12 -32.12 18.94 65.10
N ALA A 13 -32.47 17.68 65.39
CA ALA A 13 -32.04 16.54 64.56
C ALA A 13 -33.09 15.42 64.37
N ALA A 14 -34.40 15.74 64.37
CA ALA A 14 -35.45 14.71 64.27
C ALA A 14 -36.61 15.03 63.31
N THR A 15 -36.34 15.67 62.17
CA THR A 15 -37.30 15.74 61.05
C THR A 15 -36.55 15.66 59.72
N ARG A 16 -36.32 14.44 59.23
CA ARG A 16 -35.91 14.20 57.84
C ARG A 16 -37.01 13.39 57.13
N PRO A 17 -37.51 13.83 55.96
CA PRO A 17 -38.53 13.10 55.22
C PRO A 17 -37.98 11.77 54.65
N PRO A 18 -38.87 10.80 54.36
CA PRO A 18 -38.48 9.48 53.87
C PRO A 18 -37.91 9.55 52.43
N PRO A 19 -36.91 8.73 52.06
CA PRO A 19 -36.48 8.61 50.69
C PRO A 19 -37.46 7.73 49.90
N ALA A 20 -38.03 8.26 48.81
CA ALA A 20 -38.78 7.48 47.84
C ALA A 20 -38.27 7.77 46.42
N SER A 21 -37.63 6.78 45.82
CA SER A 21 -37.83 6.36 44.42
C SER A 21 -37.01 5.11 44.11
N THR A 22 -37.68 3.96 44.16
CA THR A 22 -37.56 2.87 43.18
C THR A 22 -38.13 3.41 41.85
N ASP A 23 -37.70 3.11 40.63
CA ASP A 23 -36.79 2.13 40.05
C ASP A 23 -36.17 2.78 38.79
N ALA A 24 -35.22 2.05 38.21
CA ALA A 24 -35.16 1.77 36.78
C ALA A 24 -33.84 2.19 36.08
N ASP A 25 -33.32 1.16 35.39
CA ASP A 25 -32.66 1.21 34.09
C ASP A 25 -31.58 2.28 33.83
N ALA A 26 -30.33 1.85 33.94
CA ALA A 26 -29.56 1.50 32.75
C ALA A 26 -28.11 1.26 33.15
N GLY A 27 -27.68 0.00 33.00
CA GLY A 27 -26.30 -0.25 32.65
C GLY A 27 -26.01 0.54 31.37
N ALA A 28 -25.42 1.72 31.52
CA ALA A 28 -24.85 2.46 30.40
C ALA A 28 -23.58 1.70 29.99
N ASN A 29 -23.81 0.67 29.18
CA ASN A 29 -22.84 0.03 28.31
C ASN A 29 -21.84 1.08 27.84
N ALA A 30 -20.60 0.99 28.31
CA ALA A 30 -19.49 1.70 27.69
C ALA A 30 -19.48 1.26 26.22
N ALA A 31 -19.94 2.15 25.34
CA ALA A 31 -20.07 1.83 23.92
C ALA A 31 -18.70 1.36 23.40
N PRO A 32 -18.58 0.10 22.94
CA PRO A 32 -17.35 -0.35 22.32
C PRO A 32 -17.28 0.32 20.95
N GLY A 33 -16.26 1.13 20.72
CA GLY A 33 -15.94 1.58 19.37
C GLY A 33 -16.07 3.07 19.13
N LYS A 34 -15.20 3.86 19.76
CA LYS A 34 -14.67 5.10 19.16
C LYS A 34 -13.16 5.25 19.42
N ILE A 35 -12.38 4.19 19.22
CA ILE A 35 -10.91 4.32 19.19
C ILE A 35 -10.44 4.94 17.86
N PHE A 36 -11.22 4.80 16.79
CA PHE A 36 -10.94 5.43 15.52
C PHE A 36 -11.75 6.71 15.33
N GLY A 37 -11.48 7.70 16.18
CA GLY A 37 -11.94 9.07 15.93
C GLY A 37 -11.31 9.63 14.65
N ARG A 38 -11.90 10.67 14.06
CA ARG A 38 -11.44 11.42 12.87
C ARG A 38 -9.93 11.72 12.82
N ASN A 39 -9.25 11.68 13.97
CA ASN A 39 -7.82 11.88 14.18
C ASN A 39 -6.97 10.63 13.84
N GLY A 40 -7.52 9.43 13.98
CA GLY A 40 -6.83 8.16 13.71
C GLY A 40 -6.50 7.97 12.24
N MET A 41 -7.43 8.31 11.34
CA MET A 41 -7.16 8.28 9.89
C MET A 41 -6.08 9.30 9.49
N GLY A 42 -6.07 10.47 10.12
CA GLY A 42 -5.03 11.49 9.91
C GLY A 42 -3.66 11.04 10.38
N ILE A 43 -3.58 10.37 11.54
CA ILE A 43 -2.33 9.79 12.06
C ILE A 43 -1.84 8.67 11.15
N VAL A 44 -2.71 7.76 10.72
CA VAL A 44 -2.36 6.67 9.80
C VAL A 44 -1.88 7.24 8.46
N ALA A 45 -2.56 8.23 7.91
CA ALA A 45 -2.16 8.90 6.67
C ALA A 45 -0.81 9.63 6.84
N ALA A 46 -0.61 10.36 7.94
CA ALA A 46 0.63 11.07 8.21
C ALA A 46 1.80 10.10 8.39
N LEU A 47 1.60 8.98 9.10
CA LEU A 47 2.60 7.92 9.25
C LEU A 47 2.92 7.24 7.91
N PHE A 48 1.90 6.96 7.08
CA PHE A 48 2.12 6.37 5.77
C PHE A 48 2.93 7.28 4.85
N VAL A 49 2.58 8.58 4.81
CA VAL A 49 3.29 9.58 4.02
C VAL A 49 4.71 9.79 4.55
N SER A 50 4.89 9.91 5.86
CA SER A 50 6.23 10.10 6.45
C SER A 50 7.13 8.90 6.23
N VAL A 51 6.61 7.66 6.30
CA VAL A 51 7.36 6.45 5.95
C VAL A 51 7.73 6.44 4.47
N ARG A 52 6.81 6.76 3.56
CA ARG A 52 7.10 6.84 2.11
C ARG A 52 8.19 7.87 1.81
N VAL A 53 8.10 9.07 2.40
CA VAL A 53 9.09 10.14 2.22
C VAL A 53 10.42 9.74 2.85
N GLY A 54 10.42 9.18 4.06
CA GLY A 54 11.64 8.70 4.72
C GLY A 54 12.35 7.62 3.91
N LEU A 55 11.61 6.62 3.42
CA LEU A 55 12.15 5.57 2.57
C LEU A 55 12.64 6.10 1.21
N ALA A 56 11.95 7.07 0.61
CA ALA A 56 12.40 7.68 -0.64
C ALA A 56 13.74 8.43 -0.47
N ASN A 57 13.97 9.09 0.67
CA ASN A 57 15.23 9.79 0.96
C ASN A 57 16.37 8.83 1.37
N LEU A 58 16.03 7.68 1.95
CA LEU A 58 16.98 6.65 2.36
C LEU A 58 17.25 5.62 1.25
N SER A 59 16.44 5.61 0.20
CA SER A 59 16.66 4.75 -0.96
C SER A 59 17.95 5.19 -1.66
N PRO A 60 18.93 4.29 -1.86
CA PRO A 60 20.02 4.59 -2.77
C PRO A 60 19.44 4.96 -4.13
N ILE A 61 20.01 6.00 -4.76
CA ILE A 61 19.73 6.32 -6.15
C ILE A 61 20.24 5.12 -6.95
N THR A 62 19.32 4.35 -7.51
CA THR A 62 19.63 3.18 -8.35
C THR A 62 20.22 3.70 -9.65
N ASP A 63 21.51 3.39 -9.87
CA ASP A 63 22.44 4.04 -10.80
C ASP A 63 21.75 5.11 -11.67
N CYS A 64 21.41 4.91 -12.92
CA CYS A 64 20.41 5.63 -13.74
C CYS A 64 20.44 4.99 -15.12
N ASP A 65 21.56 4.34 -15.43
CA ASP A 65 21.82 3.61 -16.64
C ASP A 65 21.41 2.13 -16.56
N GLU A 66 20.85 1.60 -15.46
CA GLU A 66 20.52 0.15 -15.37
C GLU A 66 19.56 -0.26 -16.48
N VAL A 67 18.59 0.61 -16.80
CA VAL A 67 17.67 0.39 -17.92
C VAL A 67 18.44 0.25 -19.22
N TYR A 68 19.41 1.13 -19.48
CA TYR A 68 20.23 1.09 -20.68
C TYR A 68 21.15 -0.14 -20.68
N ASN A 69 21.74 -0.46 -19.53
CA ASN A 69 22.57 -1.64 -19.27
C ASN A 69 21.84 -2.96 -19.51
N TYR A 70 20.51 -3.02 -19.42
CA TYR A 70 19.75 -4.22 -19.81
C TYR A 70 19.20 -4.13 -21.22
N TRP A 71 18.69 -2.97 -21.62
CA TRP A 71 17.97 -2.80 -22.88
C TRP A 71 18.88 -2.88 -24.10
N GLU A 72 20.02 -2.20 -24.06
CA GLU A 72 20.95 -2.19 -25.19
C GLU A 72 21.65 -3.55 -25.38
N PRO A 73 22.19 -4.21 -24.35
CA PRO A 73 22.79 -5.54 -24.54
C PRO A 73 21.77 -6.61 -24.96
N ALA A 74 20.50 -6.47 -24.57
CA ALA A 74 19.41 -7.30 -25.10
C ALA A 74 19.16 -7.04 -26.60
N HIS A 75 19.19 -5.78 -27.03
CA HIS A 75 19.13 -5.40 -28.45
C HIS A 75 20.32 -5.96 -29.22
N PHE A 76 21.53 -5.82 -28.69
CA PHE A 76 22.75 -6.38 -29.28
C PHE A 76 22.65 -7.90 -29.45
N LEU A 77 22.17 -8.64 -28.44
CA LEU A 77 21.94 -10.08 -28.53
C LEU A 77 20.87 -10.46 -29.57
N HIS A 78 19.81 -9.66 -29.70
CA HIS A 78 18.71 -9.96 -30.60
C HIS A 78 19.10 -9.70 -32.06
N TYR A 79 19.63 -8.52 -32.35
CA TYR A 79 19.91 -8.02 -33.71
C TYR A 79 21.36 -8.21 -34.17
N GLY A 80 22.29 -8.51 -33.26
CA GLY A 80 23.72 -8.57 -33.56
C GLY A 80 24.35 -7.19 -33.82
N ALA A 81 23.64 -6.11 -33.50
CA ALA A 81 24.07 -4.73 -33.69
C ALA A 81 23.54 -3.86 -32.55
N GLY A 82 24.27 -2.79 -32.23
CA GLY A 82 24.04 -1.94 -31.06
C GLY A 82 25.38 -1.63 -30.39
N MET A 83 25.38 -0.82 -29.34
CA MET A 83 26.57 -0.74 -28.49
C MET A 83 26.50 -1.85 -27.42
N GLN A 84 27.64 -2.04 -26.78
CA GLN A 84 27.80 -2.94 -25.66
C GLN A 84 28.35 -2.07 -24.54
N THR A 85 27.69 -2.06 -23.39
CA THR A 85 28.22 -1.34 -22.24
C THR A 85 29.53 -2.00 -21.80
N TRP A 86 30.44 -1.18 -21.27
CA TRP A 86 31.73 -1.62 -20.76
C TRP A 86 31.61 -2.72 -19.68
N GLU A 87 30.47 -2.80 -18.98
CA GLU A 87 30.18 -3.83 -17.99
C GLU A 87 29.99 -5.23 -18.59
N TYR A 88 29.46 -5.31 -19.80
CA TYR A 88 29.28 -6.56 -20.54
C TYR A 88 30.47 -6.89 -21.43
N ALA A 89 31.41 -5.95 -21.63
CA ALA A 89 32.58 -6.15 -22.47
C ALA A 89 33.48 -7.25 -21.89
N PRO A 90 34.01 -8.18 -22.73
CA PRO A 90 34.80 -9.31 -22.25
C PRO A 90 36.08 -8.89 -21.52
N GLU A 91 36.56 -7.67 -21.74
CA GLU A 91 37.74 -7.09 -21.09
C GLU A 91 37.50 -6.81 -19.59
N TYR A 92 36.26 -6.49 -19.18
CA TYR A 92 35.94 -6.11 -17.80
C TYR A 92 35.02 -7.10 -17.10
N ALA A 93 34.11 -7.75 -17.83
CA ALA A 93 33.25 -8.86 -17.36
C ALA A 93 32.52 -8.61 -16.01
N LEU A 94 32.06 -7.38 -15.79
CA LEU A 94 31.39 -6.97 -14.56
C LEU A 94 29.96 -7.50 -14.47
N ARG A 95 29.31 -7.75 -15.62
CA ARG A 95 27.98 -8.39 -15.73
C ARG A 95 27.99 -9.53 -16.74
N THR A 96 27.26 -10.59 -16.41
CA THR A 96 27.06 -11.74 -17.30
C THR A 96 25.81 -11.56 -18.16
N TYR A 97 25.90 -11.99 -19.43
CA TYR A 97 24.76 -12.13 -20.31
C TYR A 97 23.77 -13.23 -19.89
N ALA A 98 24.10 -14.06 -18.90
CA ALA A 98 23.24 -15.17 -18.46
C ALA A 98 21.81 -14.74 -18.10
N TYR A 99 21.63 -13.55 -17.52
CA TYR A 99 20.30 -13.02 -17.22
C TYR A 99 19.53 -12.57 -18.47
N LEU A 100 20.24 -12.03 -19.46
CA LEU A 100 19.64 -11.49 -20.68
C LEU A 100 19.33 -12.59 -21.71
N LEU A 101 20.10 -13.68 -21.73
CA LEU A 101 19.96 -14.76 -22.72
C LEU A 101 18.55 -15.36 -22.80
N PRO A 102 17.87 -15.73 -21.69
CA PRO A 102 16.50 -16.24 -21.75
C PRO A 102 15.52 -15.24 -22.36
N VAL A 103 15.64 -13.97 -22.00
CA VAL A 103 14.76 -12.89 -22.50
C VAL A 103 15.02 -12.64 -23.98
N SER A 104 16.28 -12.58 -24.40
CA SER A 104 16.67 -12.41 -25.80
C SER A 104 16.22 -13.59 -26.67
N TYR A 105 16.31 -14.83 -26.15
CA TYR A 105 15.82 -16.02 -26.83
C TYR A 105 14.30 -16.01 -26.97
N LEU A 106 13.57 -15.68 -25.89
CA LEU A 106 12.12 -15.54 -25.93
C LEU A 106 11.68 -14.46 -26.93
N SER A 107 12.39 -13.34 -26.98
CA SER A 107 12.15 -12.27 -27.95
C SER A 107 12.34 -12.76 -29.39
N ARG A 108 13.41 -13.52 -29.67
CA ARG A 108 13.64 -14.12 -31.00
C ARG A 108 12.57 -15.14 -31.38
N LEU A 109 12.15 -15.97 -30.43
CA LEU A 109 11.05 -16.91 -30.63
C LEU A 109 9.75 -16.16 -30.94
N TYR A 110 9.45 -15.10 -30.19
CA TYR A 110 8.28 -14.26 -30.40
C TYR A 110 8.31 -13.60 -31.78
N ALA A 111 9.43 -12.98 -32.17
CA ALA A 111 9.61 -12.41 -33.50
C ALA A 111 9.41 -13.46 -34.62
N SER A 112 9.98 -14.66 -34.45
CA SER A 112 9.84 -15.75 -35.41
C SER A 112 8.40 -16.29 -35.47
N LEU A 113 7.68 -16.32 -34.35
CA LEU A 113 6.28 -16.71 -34.31
C LEU A 113 5.42 -15.68 -35.06
N LEU A 114 5.68 -14.40 -34.86
CA LEU A 114 4.95 -13.32 -35.52
C LEU A 114 5.14 -13.31 -37.04
N THR A 115 6.30 -13.74 -37.57
CA THR A 115 6.50 -13.83 -39.02
C THR A 115 5.78 -15.03 -39.64
N VAL A 116 5.53 -16.09 -38.87
CA VAL A 116 4.81 -17.29 -39.33
C VAL A 116 3.29 -17.11 -39.23
N LEU A 117 2.82 -16.28 -38.29
CA LEU A 117 1.40 -16.12 -38.01
C LEU A 117 0.70 -15.22 -39.05
N PRO A 118 -0.50 -15.56 -39.54
CA PRO A 118 -1.24 -14.70 -40.46
C PRO A 118 -1.62 -13.38 -39.78
N SER A 119 -1.40 -12.26 -40.48
CA SER A 119 -1.72 -10.90 -40.01
C SER A 119 -3.12 -10.70 -39.40
N PRO A 120 -4.23 -11.25 -39.95
CA PRO A 120 -5.55 -11.06 -39.33
C PRO A 120 -5.64 -11.67 -37.92
N LEU A 121 -4.86 -12.71 -37.63
CA LEU A 121 -4.84 -13.37 -36.34
C LEU A 121 -3.97 -12.61 -35.34
N VAL A 122 -2.83 -12.06 -35.77
CA VAL A 122 -2.00 -11.16 -34.95
C VAL A 122 -2.83 -9.96 -34.51
N ASP A 123 -3.56 -9.34 -35.44
CA ASP A 123 -4.39 -8.17 -35.12
C ASP A 123 -5.57 -8.52 -34.20
N ALA A 124 -6.19 -9.69 -34.40
CA ALA A 124 -7.26 -10.16 -33.55
C ALA A 124 -6.79 -10.44 -32.11
N LEU A 125 -5.62 -11.08 -31.95
CA LEU A 125 -4.99 -11.31 -30.65
C LEU A 125 -4.56 -9.99 -29.99
N GLY A 126 -3.96 -9.08 -30.76
CA GLY A 126 -3.57 -7.76 -30.28
C GLY A 126 -4.77 -6.98 -29.75
N ARG A 127 -5.90 -6.99 -30.47
CA ARG A 127 -7.16 -6.39 -30.02
C ARG A 127 -7.76 -7.10 -28.81
N ALA A 128 -7.69 -8.42 -28.74
CA ALA A 128 -8.20 -9.19 -27.60
C ALA A 128 -7.40 -8.91 -26.31
N LEU A 129 -6.08 -8.83 -26.41
CA LEU A 129 -5.19 -8.59 -25.27
C LEU A 129 -5.17 -7.13 -24.81
N SER A 130 -5.35 -6.17 -25.73
CA SER A 130 -5.41 -4.73 -25.41
C SER A 130 -6.81 -4.24 -25.04
N SER A 131 -7.85 -5.05 -25.27
CA SER A 131 -9.22 -4.69 -24.91
C SER A 131 -9.43 -4.81 -23.40
N PRO A 132 -9.84 -3.73 -22.71
CA PRO A 132 -10.16 -3.78 -21.28
C PRO A 132 -11.35 -4.70 -20.96
N ALA A 133 -12.14 -5.10 -21.97
CA ALA A 133 -13.29 -5.99 -21.80
C ALA A 133 -12.91 -7.45 -21.48
N ALA A 134 -11.74 -7.92 -21.92
CA ALA A 134 -11.27 -9.28 -21.65
C ALA A 134 -10.91 -9.50 -20.17
N ALA A 135 -10.54 -8.43 -19.45
CA ALA A 135 -10.26 -8.49 -18.01
C ALA A 135 -11.53 -8.56 -17.15
N ALA A 136 -12.67 -8.08 -17.67
CA ALA A 136 -13.93 -8.00 -16.93
C ALA A 136 -14.70 -9.34 -16.91
N SER A 137 -14.54 -10.20 -17.92
CA SER A 137 -15.30 -11.46 -18.02
C SER A 137 -14.76 -12.60 -17.15
N THR A 138 -13.54 -12.51 -16.64
CA THR A 138 -12.88 -13.58 -15.86
C THR A 138 -13.11 -13.46 -14.35
N VAL A 139 -13.63 -12.33 -13.86
CA VAL A 139 -13.91 -12.07 -12.43
C VAL A 139 -15.39 -12.32 -12.08
N ALA A 140 -16.25 -12.55 -13.09
CA ALA A 140 -17.69 -12.71 -12.92
C ALA A 140 -18.19 -14.17 -12.91
N ALA A 141 -17.29 -15.15 -12.78
CA ALA A 141 -17.62 -16.57 -12.59
C ALA A 141 -16.96 -17.08 -11.30
#